data_AF-A0A5E4IMR2-F1
#
_entry.id   AF-A0A5E4IMR2-F1
#
_cell.length_a   1.000
_cell.length_b   1.000
_cell.length_c   1.000
_cell.angle_alpha   90.00
_cell.angle_beta   90.00
_cell.angle_gamma   90.00
#
_symmetry.space_group_name_H-M   'P 1'
#
loop_
_entity.id
_entity.type
_entity.pdbx_description
1 polymer ?
#
loop_
_entity_poly.entity_id
_entity_poly.type
_entity_poly.pdbx_seq_one_letter_code
_entity_poly.pdbx_strand_id
1 'polypeptide(L)' 'MVLEFITEMYENLRDKVREINRKYATPRIRMTRGVKIALLFLRLYLILLVLLLGYKFVTLLK' A
#
# COMPACT_ATOMS: atom_id res chain seq x y z
N MET A 1 -23.57 -15.98 11.32
CA MET A 1 -23.74 -16.35 9.91
C MET A 1 -23.17 -15.32 8.93
N VAL A 2 -23.84 -14.19 8.61
CA VAL A 2 -23.29 -13.21 7.63
C VAL A 2 -22.02 -12.54 8.13
N LEU A 3 -21.97 -12.13 9.40
CA LEU A 3 -20.79 -11.48 9.97
C LEU A 3 -19.57 -12.41 9.99
N GLU A 4 -19.77 -13.67 10.39
CA GLU A 4 -18.71 -14.69 10.41
C GLU A 4 -18.16 -14.97 9.00
N PHE A 5 -19.04 -15.03 7.99
CA PHE A 5 -18.63 -15.16 6.59
C PHE A 5 -17.76 -13.98 6.13
N ILE A 6 -18.13 -12.75 6.49
CA ILE A 6 -17.34 -11.56 6.16
C ILE A 6 -15.99 -11.57 6.88
N THR A 7 -15.94 -11.99 8.14
CA THR A 7 -14.69 -12.10 8.91
C THR A 7 -13.77 -13.16 8.30
N GLU A 8 -14.27 -14.34 7.95
CA GLU A 8 -13.47 -15.37 7.28
C GLU A 8 -12.96 -14.91 5.91
N MET A 9 -13.77 -14.20 5.13
CA MET A 9 -13.31 -13.60 3.88
C MET A 9 -12.18 -12.61 4.11
N TYR A 10 -12.30 -11.73 5.11
CA TYR A 10 -11.29 -10.73 5.43
C TYR A 10 -9.96 -11.36 5.85
N GLU A 11 -9.98 -12.33 6.76
CA GLU A 11 -8.77 -13.02 7.23
C GLU A 11 -8.08 -13.78 6.08
N ASN A 12 -8.85 -14.48 5.23
CA ASN A 12 -8.32 -15.15 4.05
C ASN A 12 -7.68 -14.17 3.05
N LEU A 13 -8.30 -13.00 2.82
CA LEU A 13 -7.74 -11.97 1.97
C LEU A 13 -6.45 -11.39 2.57
N ARG A 14 -6.46 -11.10 3.87
CA ARG A 14 -5.30 -10.58 4.60
C ARG A 14 -4.12 -11.55 4.53
N ASP A 15 -4.37 -12.84 4.70
CA ASP A 15 -3.34 -13.86 4.62
C ASP A 15 -2.78 -14.02 3.22
N LYS A 16 -3.64 -14.01 2.19
CA LYS A 16 -3.18 -14.04 0.78
C LYS A 16 -2.34 -12.81 0.43
N VAL A 17 -2.77 -11.61 0.83
CA VAL A 17 -2.00 -10.39 0.63
C VAL A 17 -0.64 -10.49 1.34
N ARG A 18 -0.62 -10.99 2.57
CA ARG A 18 0.60 -11.20 3.35
C ARG A 18 1.53 -12.22 2.69
N GLU A 19 0.99 -13.31 2.15
CA GLU A 19 1.73 -14.32 1.41
C GLU A 19 2.38 -13.73 0.15
N ILE A 20 1.61 -12.98 -0.65
CA ILE A 20 2.12 -12.28 -1.84
C ILE A 20 3.24 -11.32 -1.44
N ASN A 21 3.00 -10.48 -0.43
CA ASN A 21 4.02 -9.52 0.02
C ASN A 21 5.30 -10.23 0.48
N ARG A 22 5.20 -11.35 1.20
CA ARG A 22 6.38 -12.15 1.59
C ARG A 22 7.10 -12.71 0.38
N LYS A 23 6.37 -13.26 -0.60
CA LYS A 23 6.94 -13.84 -1.83
C LYS A 23 7.72 -12.82 -2.66
N TYR A 24 7.29 -11.56 -2.66
CA TYR A 24 7.91 -10.47 -3.42
C TYR A 24 8.73 -9.49 -2.56
N ALA A 25 8.88 -9.75 -1.26
CA ALA A 25 9.64 -8.89 -0.34
C ALA A 25 11.12 -8.75 -0.75
N THR A 26 11.69 -9.84 -1.26
CA THR A 26 13.04 -9.84 -1.83
C THR A 26 12.95 -9.69 -3.36
N PRO A 27 13.39 -8.56 -3.93
CA PRO A 27 13.38 -8.38 -5.37
C PRO A 27 14.34 -9.38 -6.03
N ARG A 28 13.79 -10.26 -6.87
CA ARG A 28 14.57 -11.25 -7.65
C ARG A 28 15.39 -10.58 -8.77
N ILE A 29 15.03 -9.35 -9.14
CA ILE A 29 15.70 -8.56 -10.17
C ILE A 29 16.66 -7.57 -9.49
N ARG A 30 17.91 -7.53 -9.96
CA ARG A 30 18.92 -6.58 -9.47
C ARG A 30 18.46 -5.15 -9.75
N MET A 31 18.09 -4.41 -8.70
CA MET A 31 17.73 -3.00 -8.83
C MET A 31 18.98 -2.15 -9.10
N THR A 32 18.96 -1.40 -10.19
CA THR A 32 19.97 -0.36 -10.44
C THR A 32 19.80 0.79 -9.46
N ARG A 33 20.86 1.59 -9.27
CA ARG A 33 20.81 2.77 -8.39
C ARG A 33 19.71 3.75 -8.81
N GLY A 34 19.52 3.94 -10.12
CA GLY A 34 18.45 4.80 -10.67
C GLY A 34 17.05 4.32 -10.30
N VAL A 35 16.77 3.02 -10.41
CA VAL A 35 15.46 2.45 -10.03
C VAL A 35 15.18 2.64 -8.53
N LYS A 36 16.19 2.46 -7.67
CA LYS A 36 16.03 2.71 -6.23
C LYS A 36 15.67 4.15 -5.92
N ILE A 37 16.31 5.10 -6.60
CA ILE A 37 16.03 6.54 -6.45
C ILE A 37 14.62 6.86 -6.96
N ALA A 38 14.25 6.36 -8.15
CA ALA A 38 12.91 6.53 -8.69
C ALA A 38 11.82 5.98 -7.74
N LEU A 39 12.04 4.80 -7.15
CA LEU A 39 11.13 4.22 -6.16
C LEU A 39 11.06 5.05 -4.86
N LEU A 40 12.16 5.67 -4.45
CA LEU A 40 12.16 6.59 -3.31
C LEU A 40 11.30 7.83 -3.59
N PHE A 41 11.51 8.49 -4.74
CA PHE A 41 10.70 9.63 -5.15
C PHE A 41 9.23 9.26 -5.33
N LEU A 42 8.95 8.09 -5.92
CA LEU A 42 7.59 7.58 -6.05
C LEU A 42 6.92 7.43 -4.68
N ARG A 43 7.64 6.89 -3.68
CA ARG A 43 7.13 6.77 -2.31
C ARG A 43 6.83 8.14 -1.69
N LEU A 44 7.74 9.11 -1.82
CA LEU A 44 7.54 10.47 -1.31
C LEU A 44 6.35 11.15 -1.99
N TYR A 45 6.23 11.01 -3.31
CA TYR A 45 5.12 11.54 -4.10
C TYR A 45 3.76 11.00 -3.61
N LEU A 46 3.67 9.68 -3.39
CA LEU A 46 2.44 9.06 -2.88
C LEU A 46 2.07 9.57 -1.48
N ILE A 47 3.05 9.73 -0.59
CA ILE A 47 2.82 10.30 0.75
C ILE A 47 2.28 11.73 0.64
N LEU A 48 2.92 12.56 -0.20
CA LEU A 48 2.47 13.94 -0.43
C LEU A 48 1.05 14.00 -0.98
N LEU A 49 0.70 13.12 -1.93
CA LEU A 49 -0.66 13.05 -2.46
C LEU A 49 -1.69 12.72 -1.37
N VAL A 50 -1.41 11.75 -0.50
CA VAL A 50 -2.33 11.39 0.59
C VAL A 50 -2.49 12.54 1.58
N LEU A 51 -1.38 13.20 1.95
CA LEU A 51 -1.42 14.38 2.82
C LEU A 51 -2.21 15.53 2.19
N LEU A 52 -2.00 15.79 0.90
CA LEU A 52 -2.72 16.83 0.16
C LEU A 52 -4.21 16.51 0.07
N LEU A 53 -4.56 15.24 -0.17
CA LEU A 53 -5.95 14.80 -0.20
C LEU A 53 -6.62 15.03 1.16
N GLY A 54 -5.97 14.61 2.26
CA GLY A 54 -6.45 14.85 3.62
C GLY A 54 -6.58 16.34 3.95
N TYR A 55 -5.56 17.13 3.62
CA TYR A 55 -5.56 18.59 3.81
C TYR A 55 -6.72 19.25 3.05
N LYS A 56 -6.90 18.89 1.77
CA LYS A 56 -7.97 19.44 0.94
C LYS A 56 -9.34 19.02 1.44
N PHE A 57 -9.49 17.79 1.91
CA PHE A 57 -10.73 17.30 2.49
C PHE A 57 -11.11 18.05 3.77
N VAL A 58 -10.15 18.25 4.69
CA VAL A 58 -10.35 19.06 5.90
C VAL A 58 -10.67 20.52 5.56
N THR A 59 -9.97 21.08 4.58
CA THR A 59 -10.19 22.47 4.14
C THR A 59 -11.55 22.66 3.47
N LEU A 60 -12.06 21.64 2.75
CA LEU A 60 -13.37 21.70 2.10
C LEU A 60 -14.54 21.47 3.06
N LEU A 61 -14.33 20.74 4.16
CA LEU A 61 -15.35 20.48 5.18
C LEU A 61 -15.41 21.55 6.27
N LYS A 62 -14.48 22.52 6.24
CA LYS A 62 -14.47 23.70 7.11
C LYS A 62 -15.05 24.90 6.37
#